data_AF-A0A8D8G9N7-F1
#
_entry.id   AF-A0A8D8G9N7-F1
#
_cell.length_a   1.000
_cell.length_b   1.000
_cell.length_c   1.000
_cell.angle_alpha   90.00
_cell.angle_beta   90.00
_cell.angle_gamma   90.00
#
_symmetry.space_group_name_H-M   'P 1'
#
loop_
_entity.id
_entity.type
_entity.pdbx_description
1 polymer ?
#
loop_
_entity_poly.entity_id
_entity_poly.type
_entity_poly.pdbx_seq_one_letter_code
_entity_poly.pdbx_strand_id
1 'polypeptide(L)'
;MSSKTGLLTAVHLANIGSTLAATRKYALGTLYVQLHPSFIEVARPPAFGKFIASVYQSSPTVLGAGVDLRFLVSSLKARELVTLREKIDYHFFDYPLGSSGDRGKLQLQDSEVIELGTKPFEIDGAGLQDGGKMFGNVVLGGTFDRLHGGHKVLLTQAVLLAQERMVVGVTDENMIKSKKLW
;
A
#
# COMPACT_ATOMS: atom_id res chain seq x y z
N MET A 1 7.27 23.89 0.96
CA MET A 1 7.68 23.10 -0.23
C MET A 1 6.60 22.07 -0.48
N SER A 2 6.06 21.97 -1.70
CA SER A 2 5.13 20.88 -2.04
C SER A 2 5.88 19.55 -1.89
N SER A 3 5.39 18.66 -1.03
CA SER A 3 6.00 17.34 -0.86
C SER A 3 5.73 16.52 -2.11
N LYS A 4 6.75 15.84 -2.65
CA LYS A 4 6.59 15.00 -3.84
C LYS A 4 5.84 13.71 -3.50
N THR A 5 5.10 13.20 -4.48
CA THR A 5 4.32 11.96 -4.35
C THR A 5 4.92 10.86 -5.21
N GLY A 6 5.18 9.71 -4.58
CA GLY A 6 5.65 8.50 -5.26
C GLY A 6 4.58 7.42 -5.30
N LEU A 7 4.58 6.62 -6.37
CA LEU A 7 3.83 5.37 -6.48
C LEU A 7 4.79 4.23 -6.80
N LEU A 8 4.97 3.31 -5.85
CA LEU A 8 5.73 2.08 -6.04
C LEU A 8 4.82 0.93 -6.44
N THR A 9 5.10 0.33 -7.59
CA THR A 9 4.53 -0.96 -8.00
C THR A 9 5.56 -2.05 -7.67
N ALA A 10 5.20 -2.95 -6.74
CA ALA A 10 6.11 -3.95 -6.21
C ALA A 10 5.70 -5.38 -6.59
N VAL A 11 6.69 -6.21 -6.92
CA VAL A 11 6.59 -7.68 -7.11
C VAL A 11 7.54 -8.46 -6.20
N HIS A 12 8.62 -7.86 -5.72
CA HIS A 12 9.63 -8.56 -4.92
C HIS A 12 9.41 -8.32 -3.42
N LEU A 13 8.41 -8.98 -2.83
CA LEU A 13 8.03 -8.77 -1.41
C LEU A 13 9.19 -8.94 -0.43
N ALA A 14 10.07 -9.94 -0.65
CA ALA A 14 11.25 -10.19 0.17
C ALA A 14 12.24 -9.01 0.18
N ASN A 15 12.25 -8.19 -0.87
CA ASN A 15 13.15 -7.06 -1.06
C ASN A 15 12.49 -5.71 -0.71
N ILE A 16 11.24 -5.69 -0.23
CA ILE A 16 10.48 -4.45 -0.03
C ILE A 16 11.21 -3.43 0.85
N GLY A 17 11.92 -3.88 1.89
CA GLY A 17 12.67 -2.98 2.76
C GLY A 17 13.78 -2.22 2.02
N SER A 18 14.57 -2.91 1.20
CA SER A 18 15.59 -2.28 0.36
C SER A 18 14.98 -1.40 -0.74
N THR A 19 13.87 -1.83 -1.35
CA THR A 19 13.16 -1.05 -2.37
C THR A 19 12.66 0.27 -1.77
N LEU A 20 12.03 0.22 -0.61
CA LEU A 20 11.56 1.42 0.10
C LEU A 20 12.74 2.33 0.45
N ALA A 21 13.85 1.79 0.97
CA ALA A 21 15.03 2.58 1.30
C ALA A 21 15.63 3.31 0.08
N ALA A 22 15.59 2.70 -1.11
CA ALA A 22 16.07 3.30 -2.35
C ALA A 22 15.24 4.53 -2.78
N THR A 23 13.99 4.67 -2.32
CA THR A 23 13.13 5.84 -2.61
C THR A 23 13.49 7.09 -1.80
N ARG A 24 14.32 6.97 -0.75
CA ARG A 24 14.64 8.11 0.15
C ARG A 24 15.24 9.32 -0.56
N LYS A 25 16.04 9.08 -1.60
CA LYS A 25 16.73 10.15 -2.36
C LYS A 25 15.80 11.07 -3.14
N TYR A 26 14.51 10.74 -3.24
CA TYR A 26 13.53 11.49 -4.02
C TYR A 26 12.72 12.51 -3.20
N ALA A 27 13.02 12.66 -1.90
CA ALA A 27 12.40 13.65 -1.01
C ALA A 27 10.85 13.62 -1.05
N LEU A 28 10.30 12.41 -0.93
CA LEU A 28 8.86 12.18 -0.92
C LEU A 28 8.25 12.65 0.40
N GLY A 29 7.05 13.22 0.37
CA GLY A 29 6.22 13.31 1.59
C GLY A 29 5.09 12.30 1.62
N THR A 30 4.74 11.68 0.49
CA THR A 30 3.83 10.53 0.44
C THR A 30 4.37 9.47 -0.51
N LEU A 31 4.33 8.21 -0.08
CA LEU A 31 4.65 7.06 -0.92
C LEU A 31 3.47 6.09 -0.89
N TYR A 32 2.87 5.91 -2.06
CA TYR A 32 1.90 4.85 -2.28
C TYR A 32 2.62 3.57 -2.68
N VAL A 33 2.18 2.44 -2.14
CA VAL A 33 2.65 1.10 -2.53
C VAL A 33 1.46 0.32 -3.06
N GLN A 34 1.51 -0.08 -4.32
CA GLN A 34 0.60 -1.08 -4.88
C GLN A 34 1.37 -2.37 -5.13
N LEU A 35 0.78 -3.48 -4.71
CA LEU A 35 1.27 -4.79 -5.10
C LEU A 35 0.73 -5.10 -6.49
N HIS A 36 1.57 -5.67 -7.36
CA HIS A 36 1.18 -5.97 -8.73
C HIS A 36 -0.06 -6.90 -8.75
N PRO A 37 -1.06 -6.67 -9.62
CA PRO A 37 -2.30 -7.44 -9.61
C PRO A 37 -2.09 -8.95 -9.83
N SER A 38 -1.06 -9.38 -10.55
CA SER A 38 -0.75 -10.81 -10.76
C SER A 38 -0.49 -11.59 -9.46
N PHE A 39 -0.26 -10.93 -8.33
CA PHE A 39 -0.24 -11.61 -7.03
C PHE A 39 -1.52 -12.40 -6.72
N ILE A 40 -2.65 -12.02 -7.30
CA ILE A 40 -3.92 -12.74 -7.14
C ILE A 40 -3.90 -14.16 -7.74
N GLU A 41 -2.92 -14.47 -8.59
CA GLU A 41 -2.71 -15.79 -9.16
C GLU A 41 -2.10 -16.76 -8.14
N VAL A 42 -1.32 -16.24 -7.17
CA VAL A 42 -0.58 -17.05 -6.20
C VAL A 42 -1.09 -16.92 -4.77
N ALA A 43 -1.82 -15.85 -4.43
CA ALA A 43 -2.30 -15.61 -3.08
C ALA A 43 -3.60 -14.79 -3.05
N ARG A 44 -4.46 -15.09 -2.07
CA ARG A 44 -5.69 -14.31 -1.83
C ARG A 44 -5.37 -13.02 -1.07
N PRO A 45 -6.18 -11.95 -1.19
CA PRO A 45 -5.92 -10.66 -0.52
C PRO A 45 -5.61 -10.77 0.99
N PRO A 46 -6.32 -11.58 1.80
CA PRO A 46 -5.99 -11.68 3.22
C PRO A 46 -4.55 -12.16 3.53
N ALA A 47 -3.92 -12.90 2.61
CA ALA A 47 -2.57 -13.45 2.81
C ALA A 47 -1.50 -12.35 2.96
N PHE A 48 -1.76 -11.16 2.42
CA PHE A 48 -0.86 -10.00 2.49
C PHE A 48 -0.95 -9.24 3.81
N GLY A 49 -1.91 -9.58 4.69
CA GLY A 49 -2.18 -8.83 5.91
C GLY A 49 -0.96 -8.68 6.81
N LYS A 50 -0.29 -9.79 7.15
CA LYS A 50 0.92 -9.78 7.99
C LYS A 50 2.09 -9.04 7.35
N PHE A 51 2.28 -9.25 6.04
CA PHE A 51 3.32 -8.56 5.27
C PHE A 51 3.13 -7.04 5.34
N ILE A 52 1.94 -6.55 4.99
CA ILE A 52 1.64 -5.10 4.97
C ILE A 52 1.77 -4.50 6.38
N ALA A 53 1.32 -5.21 7.42
CA ALA A 53 1.48 -4.75 8.80
C ALA A 53 2.95 -4.59 9.20
N SER A 54 3.80 -5.57 8.84
CA SER A 54 5.25 -5.50 9.07
C SER A 54 5.92 -4.34 8.33
N VAL A 55 5.49 -4.07 7.09
CA VAL A 55 5.99 -2.92 6.33
C VAL A 55 5.60 -1.60 6.99
N TYR A 56 4.34 -1.43 7.40
CA TYR A 56 3.92 -0.23 8.13
C TYR A 56 4.69 -0.02 9.45
N GLN A 57 5.01 -1.11 10.16
CA GLN A 57 5.75 -1.04 11.42
C GLN A 57 7.21 -0.62 11.20
N SER A 58 7.86 -1.10 10.14
CA SER A 58 9.26 -0.80 9.83
C SER A 58 9.44 0.47 8.99
N SER A 59 8.38 0.97 8.35
CA SER A 59 8.47 2.08 7.40
C SER A 59 9.06 3.38 7.96
N PRO A 60 8.82 3.82 9.22
CA PRO A 60 9.44 5.04 9.74
C PRO A 60 10.97 4.96 9.74
N THR A 61 11.52 3.79 10.09
CA THR A 61 12.96 3.53 10.06
C THR A 61 13.48 3.39 8.63
N VAL A 62 12.67 2.81 7.73
CA VAL A 62 13.06 2.46 6.35
C VAL A 62 12.88 3.61 5.36
N LEU A 63 11.95 4.53 5.56
CA LEU A 63 11.72 5.68 4.66
C LEU A 63 12.25 7.00 5.23
N GLY A 64 12.50 7.05 6.54
CA GLY A 64 12.82 8.28 7.24
C GLY A 64 11.57 8.98 7.78
N ALA A 65 11.79 9.91 8.70
CA ALA A 65 10.72 10.68 9.32
C ALA A 65 10.01 11.57 8.28
N GLY A 66 8.68 11.67 8.39
CA GLY A 66 7.87 12.57 7.59
C GLY A 66 7.31 12.01 6.28
N VAL A 67 7.69 10.78 5.88
CA VAL A 67 7.09 10.12 4.70
C VAL A 67 5.81 9.38 5.09
N ASP A 68 4.69 9.78 4.51
CA ASP A 68 3.41 9.11 4.67
C ASP A 68 3.32 7.88 3.74
N LEU A 69 3.56 6.69 4.28
CA LEU A 69 3.38 5.43 3.54
C LEU A 69 1.89 5.02 3.49
N ARG A 70 1.40 4.62 2.31
CA ARG A 70 0.02 4.16 2.09
C ARG A 70 -0.02 2.96 1.14
N PHE A 71 -0.65 1.85 1.55
CA PHE A 71 -0.88 0.71 0.66
C PHE A 71 -2.17 0.86 -0.14
N LEU A 72 -2.08 0.62 -1.45
CA LEU A 72 -3.22 0.55 -2.37
C LEU A 72 -3.65 -0.91 -2.52
N VAL A 73 -4.56 -1.34 -1.66
CA VAL A 73 -5.10 -2.72 -1.68
C VAL A 73 -6.04 -2.95 -2.86
N SER A 74 -6.55 -1.89 -3.46
CA SER A 74 -7.47 -1.96 -4.60
C SER A 74 -6.88 -2.69 -5.80
N SER A 75 -5.55 -2.66 -6.03
CA SER A 75 -4.94 -3.39 -7.14
C SER A 75 -5.14 -4.90 -7.02
N LEU A 76 -5.06 -5.43 -5.80
CA LEU A 76 -5.31 -6.85 -5.50
C LEU A 76 -6.79 -7.22 -5.58
N LYS A 77 -7.70 -6.26 -5.37
CA LYS A 77 -9.15 -6.51 -5.40
C LYS A 77 -9.70 -6.39 -6.83
N ALA A 78 -9.32 -5.33 -7.54
CA ALA A 78 -9.75 -5.04 -8.91
C ALA A 78 -8.98 -5.84 -9.97
N ARG A 79 -7.83 -6.45 -9.60
CA ARG A 79 -6.95 -7.20 -10.50
C ARG A 79 -6.38 -6.35 -11.63
N GLU A 80 -6.14 -5.08 -11.34
CA GLU A 80 -5.55 -4.11 -12.27
C GLU A 80 -4.64 -3.13 -11.51
N LEU A 81 -3.74 -2.47 -12.24
CA LEU A 81 -2.94 -1.40 -11.67
C LEU A 81 -3.81 -0.17 -11.45
N VAL A 82 -3.67 0.45 -10.28
CA VAL A 82 -4.53 1.56 -9.87
C VAL A 82 -3.93 2.86 -10.36
N THR A 83 -4.77 3.68 -10.99
CA THR A 83 -4.43 5.08 -11.31
C THR A 83 -4.92 5.97 -10.18
N LEU A 84 -4.04 6.81 -9.66
CA LEU A 84 -4.38 7.80 -8.64
C LEU A 84 -4.88 9.08 -9.30
N ARG A 85 -5.82 9.78 -8.63
CA ARG A 85 -6.30 11.11 -9.06
C ARG A 85 -5.28 12.20 -8.77
N GLU A 86 -4.48 12.00 -7.72
CA GLU A 86 -3.42 12.91 -7.32
C GLU A 86 -2.29 12.89 -8.34
N LYS A 87 -1.63 14.03 -8.52
CA LYS A 87 -0.41 14.09 -9.32
C LYS A 87 0.64 13.17 -8.70
N ILE A 88 1.18 12.28 -9.52
CA ILE A 88 2.35 11.47 -9.18
C ILE A 88 3.58 12.16 -9.78
N ASP A 89 4.64 12.31 -8.99
CA ASP A 89 5.90 12.85 -9.49
C ASP A 89 6.82 11.69 -9.94
N TYR A 90 6.73 10.55 -9.25
CA TYR A 90 7.58 9.37 -9.48
C TYR A 90 6.78 8.07 -9.50
N HIS A 91 6.94 7.30 -10.58
CA HIS A 91 6.53 5.90 -10.64
C HIS A 91 7.74 5.00 -10.41
N PHE A 92 7.76 4.30 -9.29
CA PHE A 92 8.79 3.34 -8.95
C PHE A 92 8.37 1.91 -9.31
N PHE A 93 9.31 1.13 -9.81
CA PHE A 93 9.14 -0.30 -10.06
C PHE A 93 10.30 -1.05 -9.42
N ASP A 94 10.05 -2.13 -8.69
CA ASP A 94 11.11 -2.98 -8.14
C ASP A 94 11.53 -4.10 -9.13
N TYR A 95 11.19 -3.93 -10.40
CA TYR A 95 11.52 -4.79 -11.53
C TYR A 95 11.72 -3.94 -12.79
N PRO A 96 12.47 -4.44 -13.79
CA PRO A 96 12.57 -3.79 -15.10
C PRO A 96 11.25 -3.86 -15.89
N LEU A 97 10.73 -2.74 -16.38
CA LEU A 97 9.42 -2.70 -17.08
C LEU A 97 9.41 -3.49 -18.38
N GLY A 98 10.57 -3.66 -19.02
CA GLY A 98 10.70 -4.49 -20.22
C GLY A 98 10.37 -5.97 -19.98
N SER A 99 10.39 -6.42 -18.72
CA SER A 99 10.16 -7.83 -18.36
C SER A 99 8.70 -8.19 -18.06
N SER A 100 7.80 -7.21 -17.86
CA SER A 100 6.40 -7.46 -17.48
C SER A 100 5.37 -7.11 -18.57
N GLY A 101 5.75 -6.32 -19.58
CA GLY A 101 4.81 -5.79 -20.56
C GLY A 101 3.87 -4.69 -20.02
N ASP A 102 4.09 -4.21 -18.78
CA ASP A 102 3.23 -3.20 -18.14
C ASP A 102 3.41 -1.80 -18.72
N ARG A 103 4.51 -1.57 -19.43
CA ARG A 103 4.87 -0.25 -19.98
C ARG A 103 3.76 0.37 -20.84
N GLY A 104 2.95 -0.45 -21.51
CA GLY A 104 1.81 0.00 -22.33
C GLY A 104 0.47 0.06 -21.59
N LYS A 105 0.39 -0.45 -20.35
CA LYS A 105 -0.85 -0.51 -19.55
C LYS A 105 -0.94 0.59 -18.50
N LEU A 106 0.19 1.19 -18.15
CA LEU A 106 0.26 2.29 -17.18
C LEU A 106 0.00 3.63 -17.87
N GLN A 107 -1.06 4.35 -17.47
CA GLN A 107 -1.19 5.77 -17.79
C GLN A 107 -0.17 6.56 -16.97
N LEU A 108 1.03 6.69 -17.52
CA LEU A 108 2.14 7.44 -16.94
C LEU A 108 1.93 8.93 -17.24
N GLN A 109 1.02 9.59 -16.53
CA GLN A 109 0.81 11.04 -16.64
C GLN A 109 2.06 11.79 -16.17
N ASP A 110 2.80 12.45 -17.07
CA ASP A 110 3.91 13.40 -16.81
C ASP A 110 4.88 13.07 -15.65
N SER A 111 5.01 11.80 -15.31
CA SER A 111 5.73 11.31 -14.14
C SER A 111 7.07 10.71 -14.56
N GLU A 112 8.08 10.87 -13.73
CA GLU A 112 9.37 10.22 -13.95
C GLU A 112 9.28 8.74 -13.55
N VAL A 113 9.68 7.85 -14.46
CA VAL A 113 9.69 6.40 -14.24
C VAL A 113 11.06 5.95 -13.76
N ILE A 114 11.08 5.21 -12.65
CA ILE A 114 12.31 4.79 -11.97
C ILE A 114 12.24 3.30 -11.69
N GLU A 115 13.16 2.54 -12.28
CA GLU A 115 13.35 1.13 -12.00
C GLU A 115 14.39 0.98 -10.87
N LEU A 116 13.95 0.49 -9.71
CA LEU A 116 14.77 0.33 -8.49
C LEU A 116 15.36 -1.08 -8.36
N GLY A 117 14.85 -2.06 -9.11
CA GLY A 117 15.26 -3.45 -9.04
C GLY A 117 15.98 -3.92 -10.30
N THR A 118 16.93 -4.84 -10.13
CA THR A 118 17.63 -5.53 -11.23
C THR A 118 17.07 -6.92 -11.52
N LYS A 119 16.24 -7.45 -10.61
CA LYS A 119 15.60 -8.76 -10.77
C LYS A 119 14.47 -8.66 -11.80
N PRO A 120 14.38 -9.60 -12.76
CA PRO A 120 13.25 -9.66 -13.69
C PRO A 120 11.91 -9.75 -12.95
N PHE A 121 10.84 -9.39 -13.64
CA PHE A 121 9.49 -9.58 -13.14
C PHE A 121 9.24 -11.06 -12.83
N GLU A 122 9.00 -11.36 -11.56
CA GLU A 122 8.61 -12.69 -11.08
C GLU A 122 7.65 -12.53 -9.90
N ILE A 123 6.52 -13.23 -9.95
CA ILE A 123 5.53 -13.23 -8.89
C ILE A 123 5.78 -14.47 -8.02
N ASP A 124 6.18 -14.23 -6.78
CA ASP A 124 6.38 -15.28 -5.79
C ASP A 124 5.45 -15.07 -4.58
N GLY A 125 4.66 -16.09 -4.27
CA GLY A 125 3.81 -16.16 -3.09
C GLY A 125 4.50 -16.75 -1.87
N ALA A 126 5.77 -17.15 -1.97
CA ALA A 126 6.49 -17.79 -0.89
C ALA A 126 6.53 -16.90 0.36
N GLY A 127 6.17 -17.49 1.50
CA GLY A 127 6.07 -16.77 2.78
C GLY A 127 4.74 -16.03 3.01
N LEU A 128 3.87 -15.94 2.01
CA LEU A 128 2.47 -15.54 2.24
C LEU A 128 1.72 -16.71 2.88
N GLN A 129 1.14 -16.46 4.05
CA GLN A 129 0.35 -17.47 4.76
C GLN A 129 -1.10 -17.40 4.29
N ASP A 130 -1.84 -18.52 4.38
CA ASP A 130 -3.28 -18.49 4.10
C ASP A 130 -3.95 -17.47 5.03
N GLY A 131 -4.50 -16.41 4.44
CA GLY A 131 -4.95 -15.23 5.16
C GLY A 131 -6.30 -15.39 5.85
N GLY A 132 -6.78 -16.63 5.97
CA GLY A 132 -8.02 -16.96 6.64
C GLY A 132 -9.26 -16.60 5.80
N LYS A 133 -10.41 -16.63 6.48
CA LYS A 133 -11.72 -16.45 5.87
C LYS A 133 -11.96 -14.99 5.47
N MET A 134 -12.53 -14.78 4.29
CA MET A 134 -13.09 -13.49 3.87
C MET A 134 -14.56 -13.38 4.28
N PHE A 135 -15.03 -12.15 4.49
CA PHE A 135 -16.39 -11.83 4.89
C PHE A 135 -17.04 -10.95 3.84
N GLY A 136 -18.32 -11.19 3.53
CA GLY A 136 -19.08 -10.32 2.61
C GLY A 136 -19.00 -8.85 3.03
N ASN A 137 -19.23 -8.61 4.33
CA ASN A 137 -19.24 -7.30 4.93
C ASN A 137 -18.30 -7.26 6.13
N VAL A 138 -17.44 -6.24 6.21
CA VAL A 138 -16.63 -5.95 7.41
C VAL A 138 -17.06 -4.59 7.95
N VAL A 139 -17.37 -4.55 9.25
CA VAL A 139 -17.82 -3.34 9.93
C VAL A 139 -16.88 -3.06 11.09
N LEU A 140 -16.45 -1.82 11.21
CA LEU A 140 -15.62 -1.35 12.32
C LEU A 140 -16.03 0.09 12.68
N GLY A 141 -15.66 0.53 13.88
CA GLY A 141 -15.97 1.87 14.34
C GLY A 141 -14.94 2.40 15.32
N GLY A 142 -14.79 3.71 15.36
CA GLY A 142 -13.84 4.38 16.24
C GLY A 142 -13.79 5.89 16.00
N THR A 143 -12.98 6.59 16.79
CA THR A 143 -12.81 8.05 16.64
C THR A 143 -11.86 8.41 15.50
N PHE A 144 -10.89 7.52 15.20
CA PHE A 144 -9.86 7.74 14.17
C PHE A 144 -9.10 9.07 14.29
N ASP A 145 -8.97 9.58 15.52
CA ASP A 145 -8.22 10.81 15.80
C ASP A 145 -6.76 10.64 15.38
N ARG A 146 -6.21 11.67 14.71
CA ARG A 146 -4.80 11.73 14.30
C ARG A 146 -4.33 10.42 13.64
N LEU A 147 -4.88 10.10 12.46
CA LEU A 147 -4.55 8.89 11.71
C LEU A 147 -3.04 8.58 11.73
N HIS A 148 -2.69 7.45 12.32
CA HIS A 148 -1.30 6.99 12.48
C HIS A 148 -1.19 5.53 12.02
N GLY A 149 0.01 4.95 12.11
CA GLY A 149 0.30 3.60 11.60
C GLY A 149 -0.68 2.52 12.08
N GLY A 150 -1.14 2.59 13.34
CA GLY A 150 -2.12 1.66 13.90
C GLY A 150 -3.46 1.68 13.16
N HIS A 151 -4.00 2.86 12.90
CA HIS A 151 -5.22 3.02 12.10
C HIS A 151 -5.05 2.51 10.68
N LYS A 152 -3.89 2.77 10.05
CA LYS A 152 -3.61 2.27 8.70
C LYS A 152 -3.58 0.75 8.64
N VAL A 153 -2.92 0.11 9.61
CA VAL A 153 -2.91 -1.35 9.72
C VAL A 153 -4.33 -1.87 9.90
N LEU A 154 -5.10 -1.33 10.86
CA LEU A 154 -6.48 -1.76 11.12
C LEU A 154 -7.37 -1.67 9.88
N LEU A 155 -7.39 -0.51 9.22
CA LEU A 155 -8.19 -0.27 8.02
C LEU A 155 -7.75 -1.15 6.85
N THR A 156 -6.44 -1.37 6.71
CA THR A 156 -5.89 -2.25 5.68
C THR A 156 -6.30 -3.71 5.93
N GLN A 157 -6.20 -4.21 7.16
CA GLN A 157 -6.64 -5.58 7.48
C GLN A 157 -8.14 -5.76 7.20
N ALA A 158 -8.96 -4.79 7.60
CA ALA A 158 -10.40 -4.84 7.40
C ALA A 158 -10.78 -4.92 5.91
N VAL A 159 -10.15 -4.10 5.04
CA VAL A 159 -10.44 -4.14 3.60
C VAL A 159 -9.90 -5.41 2.93
N LEU A 160 -8.79 -5.98 3.40
CA LEU A 160 -8.28 -7.26 2.89
C LEU A 160 -9.27 -8.39 3.17
N LEU A 161 -9.91 -8.39 4.35
CA LEU A 161 -10.90 -9.37 4.78
C LEU A 161 -12.29 -9.16 4.14
N ALA A 162 -12.62 -7.95 3.69
CA ALA A 162 -13.91 -7.64 3.07
C ALA A 162 -14.00 -8.13 1.61
N GLN A 163 -15.11 -8.75 1.23
CA GLN A 163 -15.37 -9.19 -0.13
C GLN A 163 -16.22 -8.19 -0.92
N GLU A 164 -17.25 -7.61 -0.30
CA GLU A 164 -18.21 -6.73 -0.98
C GLU A 164 -18.06 -5.28 -0.49
N ARG A 165 -18.16 -5.06 0.82
CA ARG A 165 -18.03 -3.72 1.41
C ARG A 165 -17.38 -3.71 2.78
N MET A 166 -16.67 -2.62 3.04
CA MET A 166 -16.20 -2.23 4.36
C MET A 166 -16.97 -0.98 4.80
N VAL A 167 -17.52 -1.00 6.01
CA VAL A 167 -18.20 0.16 6.61
C VAL A 167 -17.41 0.60 7.84
N VAL A 168 -17.07 1.89 7.87
CA VAL A 168 -16.31 2.50 8.98
C VAL A 168 -17.19 3.56 9.64
N GLY A 169 -17.66 3.28 10.85
CA GLY A 169 -18.35 4.27 11.67
C GLY A 169 -17.34 5.20 12.33
N VAL A 170 -17.36 6.49 12.00
CA VAL A 170 -16.51 7.49 12.63
C VAL A 170 -17.33 8.24 13.67
N THR A 171 -16.83 8.28 14.91
CA THR A 171 -17.47 8.99 16.01
C THR A 171 -17.45 10.50 15.76
N ASP A 172 -18.61 11.16 15.82
CA ASP A 172 -18.76 12.61 15.70
C ASP A 172 -18.28 13.36 16.96
N GLU A 173 -17.92 14.64 16.82
CA GLU A 173 -17.40 15.50 17.89
C GLU A 173 -18.29 15.51 19.13
N ASN A 174 -19.61 15.45 18.95
CA ASN A 174 -20.57 15.41 20.06
C ASN A 174 -20.44 14.17 20.95
N MET A 175 -19.99 13.06 20.39
CA MET A 175 -19.86 11.77 21.09
C MET A 175 -18.51 11.61 21.79
N ILE A 176 -17.53 12.48 21.52
CA ILE A 176 -16.21 12.48 22.17
C ILE A 176 -16.01 13.61 23.18
N LYS A 177 -17.05 14.40 23.50
CA LYS A 177 -16.98 15.53 24.45
C LYS A 177 -16.43 15.17 25.83
N SER A 178 -16.63 13.94 26.29
CA SER A 178 -16.14 13.43 27.58
C SER A 178 -14.79 12.69 27.48
N LYS A 179 -14.21 12.60 26.28
CA LYS A 179 -12.94 11.90 26.05
C LYS A 179 -11.81 12.67 26.72
N LYS A 180 -11.19 12.08 27.73
CA LYS A 180 -9.95 12.60 28.32
C LYS A 180 -8.80 12.30 27.38
N LEU A 181 -8.20 13.34 26.81
CA LEU A 181 -6.90 13.26 26.15
C LEU A 181 -5.85 13.26 27.27
N TRP A 182 -5.16 12.14 27.42
CA TRP A 182 -4.07 11.97 28.39
C TRP A 182 -2.74 12.42 27.79
#